data_AF-A0A317QAF2-F1
#
_entry.id   AF-A0A317QAF2-F1
#
_cell.length_a   1.000
_cell.length_b   1.000
_cell.length_c   1.000
_cell.angle_alpha   90.00
_cell.angle_beta   90.00
_cell.angle_gamma   90.00
#
_symmetry.space_group_name_H-M   'P 1'
#
loop_
_entity.id
_entity.type
_entity.pdbx_description
1 polymer ?
#
loop_
_entity_poly.entity_id
_entity_poly.type
_entity_poly.pdbx_seq_one_letter_code
_entity_poly.pdbx_strand_id
1 'polypeptide(L)'
;MPVSSEELRRLLSYGPVKTRQLTEKLEVSQPTLSRALKKLGDEIVRTGAGPSIQNTLRDNHRGFSAAPIYRITEEGQVKKLGELIPVYPDGFVMVQTNNASIHSDGLPWWLFDMRPQGYLGRAWATVWAPGLGLDTNPEQWADADVVRALLMYGHDATGNLLIGERARNHFLEMPAPTPVERATMFPVLAKAAGAGETPGSSAGGEQPKFCTFTERGHVLVKFSAPDDNPVSERWRDLLLAEHLALGVLGVQTEVFDFAGQRFLEIPRFDRVGQLGRVGVISLRALDAEFVGKASSPWPVLVENLVNAGYVHPDALPATARLWAFGKLTGNTDMHNGNLSFVSSHGRPYQLAPAYDILPMGFAPKAGGALANELRPVALSEVVTAEAWREALALAEKFLAEARCCKGFSANFAPCIEALHHHIGDARERIARLG
;
A
#
# COMPACT_ATOMS: atom_id res chain seq x y z
N MET A 1 15.92 42.46 24.86
CA MET A 1 16.67 41.42 25.60
C MET A 1 17.14 40.35 24.61
N PRO A 2 18.28 39.67 24.85
CA PRO A 2 18.69 38.54 24.00
C PRO A 2 17.70 37.39 24.16
N VAL A 3 17.26 36.81 23.05
CA VAL A 3 16.42 35.59 23.07
C VAL A 3 17.30 34.41 23.52
N SER A 4 16.84 33.68 24.53
CA SER A 4 17.51 32.45 24.97
C SER A 4 17.35 31.34 23.92
N SER A 5 18.45 30.66 23.59
CA SER A 5 18.42 29.47 22.73
C SER A 5 17.59 28.34 23.32
N GLU A 6 17.57 28.20 24.64
CA GLU A 6 16.78 27.18 25.35
C GLU A 6 15.28 27.45 25.23
N GLU A 7 14.88 28.71 25.34
CA GLU A 7 13.48 29.11 25.18
C GLU A 7 12.99 28.88 23.74
N LEU A 8 13.83 29.15 22.74
CA LEU A 8 13.50 28.82 21.35
C LEU A 8 13.35 27.32 21.12
N ARG A 9 14.25 26.48 21.67
CA ARG A 9 14.11 25.02 21.58
C ARG A 9 12.82 24.55 22.22
N ARG A 10 12.49 25.06 23.41
CA ARG A 10 11.24 24.75 24.12
C ARG A 10 9.99 25.13 23.32
N LEU A 11 9.98 26.29 22.66
CA LEU A 11 8.83 26.69 21.84
C LEU A 11 8.68 25.82 20.58
N LEU A 12 9.80 25.42 19.97
CA LEU A 12 9.83 24.65 18.74
C LEU A 12 9.71 23.13 18.96
N SER A 13 9.90 22.63 20.18
CA SER A 13 9.70 21.22 20.51
C SER A 13 8.22 20.80 20.47
N TYR A 14 7.30 21.76 20.45
CA TYR A 14 5.86 21.51 20.28
C TYR A 14 5.41 21.52 18.81
N GLY A 15 6.31 21.78 17.86
CA GLY A 15 6.04 21.72 16.42
C GLY A 15 6.38 22.98 15.64
N PRO A 16 5.99 23.05 14.34
CA PRO A 16 6.26 24.18 13.48
C PRO A 16 5.62 25.48 13.97
N VAL A 17 6.42 26.55 14.05
CA VAL A 17 5.93 27.88 14.46
C VAL A 17 6.29 28.93 13.42
N LYS A 18 5.30 29.76 13.04
CA LYS A 18 5.54 30.88 12.11
C LYS A 18 6.48 31.90 12.74
N THR A 19 7.33 32.51 11.92
CA THR A 19 8.28 33.54 12.38
C THR A 19 7.58 34.68 13.15
N ARG A 20 6.40 35.12 12.68
CA ARG A 20 5.59 36.15 13.34
C ARG A 20 5.10 35.73 14.74
N GLN A 21 4.67 34.48 14.89
CA GLN A 21 4.22 33.96 16.18
C GLN A 21 5.39 33.88 17.17
N LEU A 22 6.60 33.55 16.72
CA LEU A 22 7.80 33.57 17.57
C LEU A 22 8.14 35.00 18.02
N THR A 23 8.07 36.00 17.13
CA THR A 23 8.31 37.40 17.53
C THR A 23 7.29 37.91 18.54
N GLU A 24 6.01 37.53 18.37
CA GLU A 24 4.93 37.89 19.29
C GLU A 24 5.09 37.21 20.65
N LYS A 25 5.32 35.89 20.69
CA LYS A 25 5.50 35.13 21.95
C LYS A 25 6.73 35.54 22.76
N LEU A 26 7.81 35.93 22.07
CA LEU A 26 9.07 36.32 22.70
C LEU A 26 9.20 37.82 22.94
N GLU A 27 8.23 38.62 22.49
CA GLU A 27 8.23 40.09 22.56
C GLU A 27 9.52 40.71 21.99
N VAL A 28 9.98 40.21 20.84
CA VAL A 28 11.21 40.68 20.18
C VAL A 28 11.00 41.08 18.72
N SER A 29 11.86 41.98 18.24
CA SER A 29 11.89 42.35 16.83
C SER A 29 12.36 41.20 15.93
N GLN A 30 11.90 41.18 14.67
CA GLN A 30 12.30 40.19 13.67
C GLN A 30 13.83 40.08 13.48
N PRO A 31 14.63 41.18 13.43
CA PRO A 31 16.09 41.06 13.36
C PRO A 31 16.71 40.36 14.57
N THR A 32 16.13 40.54 15.76
CA THR A 32 16.59 39.89 16.99
C THR A 32 16.31 38.40 16.97
N LEU A 33 15.09 38.01 16.57
CA LEU A 33 14.74 36.60 16.35
C LEU A 33 15.61 35.95 15.28
N SER A 34 15.83 36.62 14.14
CA SER A 34 16.65 36.10 13.05
C SER A 34 18.09 35.81 13.49
N ARG A 35 18.71 36.70 14.28
CA ARG A 35 20.02 36.45 14.89
C ARG A 35 20.00 35.28 15.86
N ALA A 36 18.95 35.13 16.66
CA ALA A 36 18.82 34.03 17.60
C ALA A 36 18.65 32.67 16.89
N LEU A 37 17.79 32.60 15.87
CA LEU A 37 17.64 31.42 15.03
C LEU A 37 18.94 31.08 14.28
N LYS A 38 19.68 32.10 13.81
CA LYS A 38 20.99 31.89 13.17
C LYS A 38 22.01 31.25 14.11
N LYS A 39 21.94 31.53 15.43
CA LYS A 39 22.80 30.87 16.43
C LYS A 39 22.48 29.39 16.62
N LEU A 40 21.21 28.99 16.42
CA LEU A 40 20.79 27.58 16.46
C LEU A 40 21.19 26.81 15.19
N GLY A 41 21.59 27.50 14.12
CA GLY A 41 22.21 26.88 12.96
C GLY A 41 21.34 25.79 12.31
N ASP A 42 21.92 24.59 12.20
CA ASP A 42 21.32 23.41 11.56
C ASP A 42 20.30 22.67 12.44
N GLU A 43 20.14 23.08 13.71
CA GLU A 43 19.03 22.62 14.55
C GLU A 43 17.68 23.12 14.02
N ILE A 44 17.67 24.22 13.24
CA ILE A 44 16.43 24.80 12.70
C ILE A 44 16.23 24.38 11.25
N VAL A 45 15.10 23.73 10.99
CA VAL A 45 14.63 23.44 9.64
C VAL A 45 13.49 24.42 9.32
N ARG A 46 13.55 25.07 8.15
CA ARG A 46 12.55 26.05 7.71
C ARG A 46 11.69 25.48 6.59
N THR A 47 10.40 25.69 6.68
CA THR A 47 9.42 25.35 5.64
C THR A 47 8.62 26.58 5.23
N GLY A 48 8.09 26.59 4.01
CA GLY A 48 7.37 27.75 3.45
C GLY A 48 8.27 28.88 2.93
N ALA A 49 7.65 29.96 2.47
CA ALA A 49 8.34 31.10 1.86
C ALA A 49 7.68 32.44 2.26
N GLY A 50 8.49 33.50 2.41
CA GLY A 50 8.00 34.82 2.79
C GLY A 50 7.19 34.80 4.11
N PRO A 51 5.93 35.26 4.11
CA PRO A 51 5.12 35.32 5.33
C PRO A 51 4.65 33.94 5.85
N SER A 52 4.76 32.88 5.05
CA SER A 52 4.40 31.52 5.46
C SER A 52 5.56 30.73 6.08
N ILE A 53 6.74 31.34 6.27
CA ILE A 53 7.90 30.66 6.86
C ILE A 53 7.56 30.17 8.27
N GLN A 54 7.67 28.86 8.43
CA GLN A 54 7.65 28.16 9.71
C GLN A 54 9.07 27.71 10.05
N ASN A 55 9.38 27.77 11.34
CA ASN A 55 10.62 27.23 11.90
C ASN A 55 10.25 25.97 12.67
N THR A 56 11.03 24.93 12.49
CA THR A 56 10.90 23.62 13.16
C THR A 56 12.24 23.25 13.78
N LEU A 57 12.20 22.50 14.88
CA LEU A 57 13.40 21.99 15.53
C LEU A 57 13.70 20.58 15.04
N ARG A 58 14.91 20.34 14.55
CA ARG A 58 15.40 19.02 14.18
C ARG A 58 15.39 18.10 15.41
N ASP A 59 14.96 16.86 15.21
CA ASP A 59 15.01 15.81 16.23
C ASP A 59 16.14 14.83 15.93
N ASN A 60 17.25 14.94 16.68
CA ASN A 60 18.41 14.07 16.52
C ASN A 60 18.32 12.78 17.35
N HIS A 61 17.22 12.55 18.08
CA HIS A 61 17.05 11.41 18.98
C HIS A 61 16.33 10.22 18.34
N ARG A 62 15.90 10.34 17.07
CA ARG A 62 15.18 9.28 16.33
C ARG A 62 16.07 8.22 15.69
N GLY A 63 17.35 8.15 16.06
CA GLY A 63 18.30 7.18 15.51
C GLY A 63 18.83 7.50 14.10
N PHE A 64 18.44 8.62 13.50
CA PHE A 64 19.03 9.18 12.27
C PHE A 64 18.82 10.70 12.23
N SER A 65 19.71 11.45 11.56
CA SER A 65 19.64 12.92 11.48
C SER A 65 19.01 13.44 10.18
N ALA A 66 19.20 12.71 9.09
CA ALA A 66 18.58 12.94 7.79
C ALA A 66 18.69 11.67 6.93
N ALA A 67 17.75 11.48 6.01
CA ALA A 67 17.74 10.35 5.09
C ALA A 67 17.53 10.84 3.65
N PRO A 68 18.48 10.62 2.72
CA PRO A 68 18.24 10.93 1.32
C PRO A 68 17.12 10.04 0.76
N ILE A 69 16.21 10.64 0.00
CA ILE A 69 15.12 9.93 -0.68
C ILE A 69 15.46 9.85 -2.15
N TYR A 70 15.40 8.64 -2.69
CA TYR A 70 15.60 8.37 -4.11
C TYR A 70 14.34 7.80 -4.73
N ARG A 71 14.16 8.05 -6.02
CA ARG A 71 13.16 7.41 -6.88
C ARG A 71 13.87 6.55 -7.91
N ILE A 72 13.37 5.35 -8.11
CA ILE A 72 13.69 4.52 -9.27
C ILE A 72 12.69 4.85 -10.40
N THR A 73 13.20 5.15 -11.59
CA THR A 73 12.35 5.42 -12.76
C THR A 73 11.86 4.13 -13.41
N GLU A 74 10.97 4.23 -14.40
CA GLU A 74 10.54 3.07 -15.21
C GLU A 74 11.71 2.45 -16.00
N GLU A 75 12.74 3.24 -16.32
CA GLU A 75 13.96 2.76 -16.96
C GLU A 75 14.97 2.14 -15.97
N GLY A 76 14.64 2.08 -14.68
CA GLY A 76 15.52 1.55 -13.64
C GLY A 76 16.63 2.50 -13.18
N GLN A 77 16.47 3.81 -13.40
CA GLN A 77 17.47 4.80 -13.01
C GLN A 77 17.19 5.39 -11.62
N VAL A 78 18.25 5.58 -10.83
CA VAL A 78 18.17 6.23 -9.51
C VAL A 78 18.17 7.76 -9.67
N LYS A 79 17.14 8.44 -9.16
CA LYS A 79 17.06 9.91 -9.11
C LYS A 79 16.87 10.39 -7.66
N LYS A 80 17.77 11.25 -7.16
CA LYS A 80 17.60 11.87 -5.83
C LYS A 80 16.41 12.84 -5.87
N LEU A 81 15.51 12.71 -4.90
CA LEU A 81 14.36 13.61 -4.72
C LEU A 81 14.64 14.69 -3.66
N GLY A 82 15.46 14.38 -2.67
CA GLY A 82 15.75 15.29 -1.56
C GLY A 82 16.19 14.55 -0.31
N GLU A 83 15.96 15.18 0.85
CA GLU A 83 16.33 14.67 2.17
C GLU A 83 15.15 14.77 3.12
N LEU A 84 14.88 13.67 3.83
CA LEU A 84 13.87 13.59 4.88
C LEU A 84 14.55 13.80 6.23
N ILE A 85 14.10 14.83 6.97
CA ILE A 85 14.68 15.26 8.24
C ILE A 85 13.64 15.06 9.35
N PRO A 86 13.93 14.27 10.40
CA PRO A 86 13.04 14.19 11.57
C PRO A 86 13.01 15.52 12.32
N VAL A 87 11.82 15.97 12.70
CA VAL A 87 11.60 17.23 13.43
C VAL A 87 10.58 17.05 14.56
N TYR A 88 10.72 17.83 15.62
CA TYR A 88 9.78 17.78 16.75
C TYR A 88 8.35 18.22 16.36
N PRO A 89 7.31 17.70 17.05
CA PRO A 89 7.39 16.64 18.07
C PRO A 89 7.61 15.25 17.45
N ASP A 90 6.77 14.88 16.47
CA ASP A 90 6.76 13.56 15.82
C ASP A 90 6.88 13.64 14.27
N GLY A 91 7.04 14.85 13.73
CA GLY A 91 6.98 15.12 12.30
C GLY A 91 8.27 14.89 11.52
N PHE A 92 8.18 15.15 10.21
CA PHE A 92 9.30 15.14 9.28
C PHE A 92 9.23 16.34 8.34
N VAL A 93 10.40 16.80 7.88
CA VAL A 93 10.51 17.76 6.77
C VAL A 93 11.20 17.09 5.61
N MET A 94 10.54 17.08 4.45
CA MET A 94 11.15 16.71 3.17
C MET A 94 11.71 17.97 2.50
N VAL A 95 13.03 18.07 2.39
CA VAL A 95 13.75 19.11 1.65
C VAL A 95 14.07 18.57 0.26
N GLN A 96 13.35 19.05 -0.75
CA GLN A 96 13.49 18.60 -2.14
C GLN A 96 14.74 19.19 -2.81
N THR A 97 15.20 18.59 -3.91
CA THR A 97 16.38 19.07 -4.68
C THR A 97 16.22 20.47 -5.28
N ASN A 98 14.98 20.96 -5.41
CA ASN A 98 14.66 22.33 -5.82
C ASN A 98 14.56 23.31 -4.63
N ASN A 99 14.97 22.88 -3.43
CA ASN A 99 14.88 23.58 -2.15
C ASN A 99 13.46 23.83 -1.60
N ALA A 100 12.42 23.25 -2.21
CA ALA A 100 11.09 23.25 -1.60
C ALA A 100 11.10 22.35 -0.36
N SER A 101 10.53 22.85 0.75
CA SER A 101 10.50 22.12 2.02
C SER A 101 9.07 21.92 2.49
N ILE A 102 8.69 20.66 2.71
CA ILE A 102 7.33 20.25 3.03
C ILE A 102 7.35 19.56 4.40
N HIS A 103 6.53 20.04 5.33
CA HIS A 103 6.34 19.44 6.65
C HIS A 103 5.23 18.38 6.63
N SER A 104 5.41 17.31 7.40
CA SER A 104 4.39 16.31 7.71
C SER A 104 4.38 16.07 9.22
N ASP A 105 3.20 15.96 9.83
CA ASP A 105 3.04 15.82 11.29
C ASP A 105 3.49 14.44 11.80
N GLY A 106 3.56 13.45 10.92
CA GLY A 106 4.10 12.11 11.15
C GLY A 106 4.71 11.58 9.85
N LEU A 107 4.75 10.25 9.67
CA LEU A 107 5.28 9.62 8.46
C LEU A 107 4.62 10.23 7.21
N PRO A 108 5.40 10.78 6.26
CA PRO A 108 4.82 11.34 5.05
C PRO A 108 3.95 10.31 4.33
N TRP A 109 2.74 10.70 3.94
CA TRP A 109 1.72 9.80 3.36
C TRP A 109 2.23 9.02 2.13
N TRP A 110 3.20 9.55 1.37
CA TRP A 110 3.82 8.89 0.22
C TRP A 110 4.85 7.81 0.60
N LEU A 111 5.15 7.63 1.89
CA LEU A 111 5.90 6.51 2.46
C LEU A 111 4.99 5.48 3.16
N PHE A 112 3.71 5.79 3.32
CA PHE A 112 2.79 5.02 4.16
C PHE A 112 2.67 3.56 3.75
N ASP A 113 2.66 3.28 2.44
CA ASP A 113 2.54 1.92 1.92
C ASP A 113 3.86 1.13 1.92
N MET A 114 4.99 1.79 2.23
CA MET A 114 6.28 1.13 2.40
C MET A 114 6.44 0.46 3.77
N ARG A 115 5.56 0.79 4.73
CA ARG A 115 5.55 0.19 6.07
C ARG A 115 5.48 -1.34 5.98
N PRO A 116 6.34 -2.08 6.70
CA PRO A 116 6.14 -3.50 6.86
C PRO A 116 4.76 -3.77 7.47
N GLN A 117 3.92 -4.49 6.75
CA GLN A 117 2.57 -4.86 7.18
C GLN A 117 2.16 -6.18 6.55
N GLY A 118 1.11 -6.81 7.08
CA GLY A 118 0.59 -8.06 6.55
C GLY A 118 1.55 -9.24 6.71
N TYR A 119 1.35 -10.26 5.87
CA TYR A 119 2.07 -11.52 5.93
C TYR A 119 3.59 -11.34 5.81
N LEU A 120 4.03 -10.69 4.73
CA LEU A 120 5.46 -10.45 4.48
C LEU A 120 6.05 -9.46 5.48
N GLY A 121 5.32 -8.41 5.85
CA GLY A 121 5.81 -7.43 6.81
C GLY A 121 6.05 -7.99 8.22
N ARG A 122 5.19 -8.92 8.69
CA ARG A 122 5.38 -9.59 9.98
C ARG A 122 6.58 -10.55 9.94
N ALA A 123 6.72 -11.33 8.87
CA ALA A 123 7.89 -12.18 8.67
C ALA A 123 9.18 -11.34 8.66
N TRP A 124 9.16 -10.24 7.91
CA TRP A 124 10.25 -9.26 7.85
C TRP A 124 10.61 -8.70 9.23
N ALA A 125 9.61 -8.25 9.99
CA ALA A 125 9.81 -7.68 11.32
C ALA A 125 10.36 -8.72 12.31
N THR A 126 9.89 -9.97 12.25
CA THR A 126 10.40 -11.06 13.09
C THR A 126 11.90 -11.27 12.91
N VAL A 127 12.41 -11.16 11.67
CA VAL A 127 13.83 -11.32 11.37
C VAL A 127 14.65 -10.08 11.75
N TRP A 128 14.19 -8.88 11.37
CA TRP A 128 15.03 -7.68 11.40
C TRP A 128 14.79 -6.75 12.59
N ALA A 129 13.61 -6.74 13.18
CA ALA A 129 13.25 -5.84 14.28
C ALA A 129 14.14 -6.02 15.52
N PRO A 130 14.50 -7.25 15.95
CA PRO A 130 15.34 -7.43 17.13
C PRO A 130 16.71 -6.75 17.00
N GLY A 131 17.32 -6.80 15.80
CA GLY A 131 18.60 -6.14 15.52
C GLY A 131 18.54 -4.61 15.54
N LEU A 132 17.34 -4.03 15.49
CA LEU A 132 17.09 -2.59 15.55
C LEU A 132 16.54 -2.14 16.91
N GLY A 133 16.33 -3.09 17.83
CA GLY A 133 15.66 -2.84 19.12
C GLY A 133 14.19 -2.46 18.96
N LEU A 134 13.51 -2.96 17.92
CA LEU A 134 12.10 -2.70 17.62
C LEU A 134 11.22 -3.88 18.02
N ASP A 135 9.92 -3.62 18.21
CA ASP A 135 8.93 -4.67 18.45
C ASP A 135 8.85 -5.62 17.24
N THR A 136 8.67 -6.92 17.47
CA THR A 136 8.52 -7.89 16.38
C THR A 136 7.19 -7.77 15.63
N ASN A 137 6.20 -7.09 16.22
CA ASN A 137 4.95 -6.73 15.57
C ASN A 137 5.05 -5.32 14.95
N PRO A 138 5.13 -5.20 13.61
CA PRO A 138 5.32 -3.91 12.96
C PRO A 138 4.12 -2.97 13.08
N GLU A 139 2.94 -3.46 13.45
CA GLU A 139 1.76 -2.63 13.72
C GLU A 139 1.91 -1.78 15.01
N GLN A 140 2.90 -2.09 15.86
CA GLN A 140 3.20 -1.32 17.08
C GLN A 140 4.29 -0.25 16.86
N TRP A 141 4.83 -0.15 15.64
CA TRP A 141 5.93 0.77 15.37
C TRP A 141 5.46 2.21 15.27
N ALA A 142 6.21 3.11 15.90
CA ALA A 142 6.08 4.53 15.63
C ALA A 142 6.59 4.86 14.21
N ASP A 143 6.18 6.00 13.67
CA ASP A 143 6.59 6.47 12.35
C ASP A 143 8.11 6.56 12.18
N ALA A 144 8.82 6.93 13.25
CA ALA A 144 10.28 6.96 13.28
C ALA A 144 10.91 5.57 13.15
N ASP A 145 10.31 4.57 13.80
CA ASP A 145 10.78 3.19 13.77
C ASP A 145 10.60 2.57 12.39
N VAL A 146 9.51 2.91 11.69
CA VAL A 146 9.32 2.59 10.28
C VAL A 146 10.49 3.13 9.45
N VAL A 147 10.84 4.42 9.59
CA VAL A 147 11.93 5.01 8.79
C VAL A 147 13.28 4.36 9.13
N ARG A 148 13.56 4.10 10.42
CA ARG A 148 14.77 3.39 10.86
C ARG A 148 14.87 2.00 10.23
N ALA A 149 13.76 1.27 10.22
CA ALA A 149 13.66 -0.05 9.61
C ALA A 149 13.91 0.00 8.09
N LEU A 150 13.28 0.95 7.39
CA LEU A 150 13.45 1.14 5.95
C LEU A 150 14.85 1.61 5.56
N LEU A 151 15.52 2.41 6.39
CA LEU A 151 16.92 2.83 6.18
C LEU A 151 17.88 1.63 6.15
N MET A 152 17.59 0.59 6.92
CA MET A 152 18.45 -0.58 7.05
C MET A 152 18.13 -1.66 6.03
N TYR A 153 16.84 -1.87 5.74
CA TYR A 153 16.35 -3.06 5.03
C TYR A 153 15.24 -2.76 4.00
N GLY A 154 15.01 -1.50 3.62
CA GLY A 154 13.93 -1.06 2.72
C GLY A 154 14.27 -1.03 1.21
N HIS A 155 15.14 -1.92 0.73
CA HIS A 155 15.61 -1.89 -0.66
C HIS A 155 14.58 -2.41 -1.70
N ASP A 156 13.67 -3.29 -1.30
CA ASP A 156 12.58 -3.81 -2.16
C ASP A 156 11.19 -3.64 -1.51
N ALA A 157 10.94 -2.43 -1.02
CA ALA A 157 9.60 -2.02 -0.60
C ALA A 157 8.64 -1.81 -1.79
N THR A 158 7.34 -1.70 -1.48
CA THR A 158 6.28 -1.33 -2.44
C THR A 158 6.56 0.02 -3.09
N GLY A 159 6.24 0.14 -4.38
CA GLY A 159 6.41 1.39 -5.12
C GLY A 159 7.83 1.60 -5.63
N ASN A 160 8.24 2.86 -5.79
CA ASN A 160 9.48 3.23 -6.48
C ASN A 160 10.47 4.06 -5.66
N LEU A 161 10.30 4.13 -4.34
CA LEU A 161 11.18 4.93 -3.49
C LEU A 161 12.22 4.08 -2.78
N LEU A 162 13.39 4.67 -2.55
CA LEU A 162 14.45 4.15 -1.70
C LEU A 162 14.79 5.20 -0.64
N ILE A 163 14.98 4.75 0.59
CA ILE A 163 15.30 5.60 1.73
C ILE A 163 16.74 5.30 2.18
N GLY A 164 17.61 6.31 2.13
CA GLY A 164 19.00 6.20 2.55
C GLY A 164 19.96 5.68 1.48
N GLU A 165 21.26 5.91 1.72
CA GLU A 165 22.34 5.46 0.84
C GLU A 165 22.43 3.94 0.74
N ARG A 166 22.12 3.23 1.83
CA ARG A 166 22.20 1.77 1.87
C ARG A 166 21.24 1.12 0.87
N ALA A 167 19.98 1.56 0.85
CA ALA A 167 18.98 1.07 -0.11
C ALA A 167 19.38 1.42 -1.55
N ARG A 168 19.93 2.62 -1.78
CA ARG A 168 20.49 3.03 -3.08
C ARG A 168 21.65 2.14 -3.53
N ASN A 169 22.66 1.94 -2.69
CA ASN A 169 23.84 1.16 -3.04
C ASN A 169 23.45 -0.30 -3.30
N HIS A 170 22.56 -0.87 -2.49
CA HIS A 170 22.03 -2.20 -2.74
C HIS A 170 21.37 -2.30 -4.12
N PHE A 171 20.54 -1.32 -4.50
CA PHE A 171 19.93 -1.30 -5.83
C PHE A 171 20.95 -1.20 -6.97
N LEU A 172 22.07 -0.49 -6.77
CA LEU A 172 23.14 -0.36 -7.78
C LEU A 172 24.00 -1.62 -7.90
N GLU A 173 24.16 -2.36 -6.80
CA GLU A 173 24.99 -3.56 -6.70
C GLU A 173 24.22 -4.85 -6.99
N MET A 174 22.88 -4.82 -6.95
CA MET A 174 22.07 -6.01 -7.15
C MET A 174 22.24 -6.55 -8.58
N PRO A 175 22.40 -7.87 -8.74
CA PRO A 175 22.44 -8.48 -10.07
C PRO A 175 21.09 -8.32 -10.78
N ALA A 176 21.11 -8.42 -12.10
CA ALA A 176 19.87 -8.53 -12.85
C ALA A 176 19.08 -9.78 -12.37
N PRO A 177 17.76 -9.65 -12.15
CA PRO A 177 16.96 -10.77 -11.68
C PRO A 177 16.91 -11.88 -12.74
N THR A 178 17.01 -13.12 -12.29
CA THR A 178 16.95 -14.31 -13.14
C THR A 178 15.60 -15.02 -12.96
N PRO A 179 14.91 -15.40 -14.05
CA PRO A 179 13.70 -16.20 -13.97
C PRO A 179 13.89 -17.49 -13.17
N VAL A 180 13.01 -17.74 -12.22
CA VAL A 180 12.98 -19.01 -11.48
C VAL A 180 12.21 -20.07 -12.25
N GLU A 181 12.60 -21.34 -12.12
CA GLU A 181 11.80 -22.47 -12.59
C GLU A 181 10.67 -22.72 -11.59
N ARG A 182 9.42 -22.56 -12.03
CA ARG A 182 8.26 -22.49 -11.12
C ARG A 182 8.02 -23.78 -10.35
N ALA A 183 8.06 -24.93 -11.03
CA ALA A 183 7.66 -26.20 -10.44
C ALA A 183 8.57 -26.60 -9.25
N THR A 184 9.85 -26.26 -9.34
CA THR A 184 10.85 -26.52 -8.30
C THR A 184 10.98 -25.37 -7.31
N MET A 185 10.95 -24.11 -7.76
CA MET A 185 11.24 -22.97 -6.88
C MET A 185 10.03 -22.44 -6.12
N PHE A 186 8.80 -22.55 -6.62
CA PHE A 186 7.63 -22.04 -5.89
C PHE A 186 7.41 -22.73 -4.55
N PRO A 187 7.47 -24.08 -4.43
CA PRO A 187 7.39 -24.74 -3.13
C PRO A 187 8.50 -24.33 -2.17
N VAL A 188 9.73 -24.15 -2.69
CA VAL A 188 10.88 -23.71 -1.87
C VAL A 188 10.66 -22.29 -1.34
N LEU A 189 10.23 -21.36 -2.19
CA LEU A 189 9.98 -19.98 -1.82
C LEU A 189 8.78 -19.84 -0.87
N ALA A 190 7.72 -20.63 -1.06
CA ALA A 190 6.59 -20.66 -0.14
C ALA A 190 6.98 -21.19 1.25
N LYS A 191 7.80 -22.25 1.30
CA LYS A 191 8.33 -22.76 2.57
C LYS A 191 9.18 -21.71 3.28
N ALA A 192 10.11 -21.06 2.56
CA ALA A 192 10.94 -19.99 3.11
C ALA A 192 10.08 -18.82 3.63
N ALA A 193 9.05 -18.41 2.87
CA ALA A 193 8.15 -17.34 3.28
C ALA A 193 7.35 -17.73 4.53
N GLY A 194 6.89 -18.98 4.62
CA GLY A 194 6.21 -19.53 5.79
C GLY A 194 7.08 -19.62 7.04
N ALA A 195 8.38 -19.84 6.88
CA ALA A 195 9.36 -19.83 7.97
C ALA A 195 9.86 -18.42 8.32
N GLY A 196 9.46 -17.39 7.57
CA GLY A 196 9.94 -16.02 7.71
C GLY A 196 11.35 -15.79 7.14
N GLU A 197 11.89 -16.71 6.35
CA GLU A 197 13.26 -16.71 5.85
C GLU A 197 13.48 -15.86 4.59
N THR A 198 12.41 -15.38 3.95
CA THR A 198 12.46 -14.51 2.75
C THR A 198 11.95 -13.10 3.04
N PRO A 199 12.71 -12.25 3.77
CA PRO A 199 12.30 -10.89 4.05
C PRO A 199 12.61 -9.92 2.89
N GLY A 200 12.76 -10.42 1.66
CA GLY A 200 13.19 -9.61 0.52
C GLY A 200 12.19 -8.50 0.16
N SER A 201 10.88 -8.75 0.27
CA SER A 201 9.81 -7.83 -0.11
C SER A 201 8.86 -7.56 1.05
N SER A 202 8.35 -6.33 1.17
CA SER A 202 7.36 -5.92 2.18
C SER A 202 5.95 -5.70 1.61
N ALA A 203 5.63 -6.32 0.47
CA ALA A 203 4.30 -6.20 -0.14
C ALA A 203 3.18 -6.56 0.87
N GLY A 204 2.17 -5.70 0.98
CA GLY A 204 1.14 -5.79 2.01
C GLY A 204 0.12 -6.91 1.81
N GLY A 205 -0.81 -7.03 2.77
CA GLY A 205 -1.93 -7.99 2.78
C GLY A 205 -1.66 -9.26 3.58
N GLU A 206 -2.74 -9.91 4.04
CA GLU A 206 -2.69 -10.96 5.06
C GLU A 206 -2.46 -12.38 4.54
N GLN A 207 -2.76 -12.62 3.26
CA GLN A 207 -2.64 -13.95 2.66
C GLN A 207 -1.16 -14.36 2.46
N PRO A 208 -0.80 -15.64 2.61
CA PRO A 208 0.54 -16.14 2.34
C PRO A 208 1.00 -15.84 0.92
N LYS A 209 2.18 -15.22 0.80
CA LYS A 209 2.72 -14.78 -0.49
C LYS A 209 4.24 -14.64 -0.46
N PHE A 210 4.85 -14.60 -1.64
CA PHE A 210 6.24 -14.18 -1.85
C PHE A 210 6.37 -13.39 -3.16
N CYS A 211 7.47 -12.66 -3.34
CA CYS A 211 7.81 -12.03 -4.61
C CYS A 211 8.96 -12.79 -5.27
N THR A 212 8.93 -12.89 -6.61
CA THR A 212 10.01 -13.49 -7.39
C THR A 212 10.01 -12.92 -8.81
N PHE A 213 10.95 -13.39 -9.63
CA PHE A 213 11.05 -13.05 -11.04
C PHE A 213 10.86 -14.32 -11.89
N THR A 214 10.03 -14.24 -12.93
CA THR A 214 9.79 -15.32 -13.90
C THR A 214 10.02 -14.79 -15.31
N GLU A 215 9.81 -15.61 -16.35
CA GLU A 215 9.89 -15.15 -17.73
C GLU A 215 8.82 -14.10 -18.07
N ARG A 216 7.78 -13.95 -17.23
CA ARG A 216 6.77 -12.89 -17.31
C ARG A 216 7.19 -11.61 -16.60
N GLY A 217 8.35 -11.61 -15.93
CA GLY A 217 8.89 -10.47 -15.19
C GLY A 217 8.71 -10.59 -13.67
N HIS A 218 8.58 -9.44 -13.01
CA HIS A 218 8.34 -9.39 -11.56
C HIS A 218 6.93 -9.82 -11.21
N VAL A 219 6.83 -10.81 -10.32
CA VAL A 219 5.54 -11.37 -9.90
C VAL A 219 5.43 -11.44 -8.38
N LEU A 220 4.19 -11.34 -7.91
CA LEU A 220 3.78 -11.69 -6.56
C LEU A 220 3.02 -13.02 -6.66
N VAL A 221 3.45 -14.01 -5.89
CA VAL A 221 2.85 -15.34 -5.88
C VAL A 221 2.15 -15.55 -4.56
N LYS A 222 0.82 -15.68 -4.58
CA LYS A 222 0.02 -16.11 -3.42
C LYS A 222 -0.02 -17.63 -3.38
N PHE A 223 -0.08 -18.24 -2.19
CA PHE A 223 -0.09 -19.70 -2.08
C PHE A 223 -0.96 -20.23 -0.94
N SER A 224 -1.49 -21.45 -1.11
CA SER A 224 -2.21 -22.17 -0.06
C SER A 224 -1.24 -22.89 0.89
N ALA A 225 -1.70 -23.27 2.08
CA ALA A 225 -0.98 -24.25 2.91
C ALA A 225 -0.91 -25.63 2.20
N PRO A 226 0.12 -26.44 2.49
CA PRO A 226 0.29 -27.78 1.90
C PRO A 226 -0.61 -28.84 2.53
N ASP A 227 -1.18 -28.55 3.70
CA ASP A 227 -2.00 -29.50 4.44
C ASP A 227 -3.22 -29.95 3.62
N ASP A 228 -3.53 -31.24 3.70
CA ASP A 228 -4.75 -31.80 3.14
C ASP A 228 -5.87 -31.76 4.17
N ASN A 229 -6.47 -30.58 4.30
CA ASN A 229 -7.61 -30.35 5.18
C ASN A 229 -8.62 -29.37 4.54
N PRO A 230 -9.86 -29.30 5.04
CA PRO A 230 -10.91 -28.46 4.43
C PRO A 230 -10.59 -26.96 4.37
N VAL A 231 -9.78 -26.44 5.30
CA VAL A 231 -9.37 -25.03 5.33
C VAL A 231 -8.37 -24.75 4.22
N SER A 232 -7.34 -25.58 4.08
CA SER A 232 -6.35 -25.47 3.01
C SER A 232 -6.99 -25.69 1.63
N GLU A 233 -7.90 -26.65 1.51
CA GLU A 233 -8.70 -26.86 0.30
C GLU A 233 -9.50 -25.61 -0.08
N ARG A 234 -10.20 -25.00 0.89
CA ARG A 234 -10.94 -23.76 0.66
C ARG A 234 -10.03 -22.62 0.19
N TRP A 235 -8.81 -22.51 0.71
CA TRP A 235 -7.86 -21.51 0.23
C TRP A 235 -7.37 -21.80 -1.20
N ARG A 236 -7.18 -23.06 -1.58
CA ARG A 236 -6.88 -23.44 -2.99
C ARG A 236 -8.03 -23.02 -3.92
N ASP A 237 -9.27 -23.20 -3.49
CA ASP A 237 -10.43 -22.75 -4.26
C ASP A 237 -10.49 -21.22 -4.35
N LEU A 238 -10.23 -20.51 -3.26
CA LEU A 238 -10.22 -19.05 -3.26
C LEU A 238 -9.14 -18.42 -4.15
N LEU A 239 -7.95 -19.02 -4.23
CA LEU A 239 -6.91 -18.59 -5.16
C LEU A 239 -7.33 -18.80 -6.62
N LEU A 240 -8.04 -19.88 -6.92
CA LEU A 240 -8.60 -20.10 -8.25
C LEU A 240 -9.75 -19.12 -8.56
N ALA A 241 -10.60 -18.81 -7.57
CA ALA A 241 -11.63 -17.80 -7.72
C ALA A 241 -11.03 -16.40 -7.96
N GLU A 242 -9.93 -16.05 -7.28
CA GLU A 242 -9.20 -14.80 -7.52
C GLU A 242 -8.63 -14.75 -8.95
N HIS A 243 -8.03 -15.84 -9.43
CA HIS A 243 -7.55 -15.94 -10.82
C HIS A 243 -8.65 -15.60 -11.84
N LEU A 244 -9.82 -16.23 -11.71
CA LEU A 244 -10.94 -16.00 -12.61
C LEU A 244 -11.50 -14.58 -12.48
N ALA A 245 -11.65 -14.08 -11.25
CA ALA A 245 -12.12 -12.71 -11.01
C ALA A 245 -11.19 -11.65 -11.61
N LEU A 246 -9.87 -11.83 -11.47
CA LEU A 246 -8.86 -10.96 -12.08
C LEU A 246 -8.85 -11.09 -13.60
N GLY A 247 -9.05 -12.30 -14.14
CA GLY A 247 -9.16 -12.55 -15.58
C GLY A 247 -10.32 -11.79 -16.23
N VAL A 248 -11.50 -11.80 -15.62
CA VAL A 248 -12.65 -11.02 -16.14
C VAL A 248 -12.44 -9.51 -16.04
N LEU A 249 -11.62 -9.05 -15.09
CA LEU A 249 -11.20 -7.64 -14.93
C LEU A 249 -10.02 -7.27 -15.84
N GLY A 250 -9.52 -8.20 -16.66
CA GLY A 250 -8.44 -7.98 -17.63
C GLY A 250 -7.03 -8.13 -17.08
N VAL A 251 -6.86 -8.60 -15.85
CA VAL A 251 -5.55 -8.83 -15.22
C VAL A 251 -5.09 -10.26 -15.51
N GLN A 252 -3.96 -10.39 -16.22
CA GLN A 252 -3.42 -11.68 -16.64
C GLN A 252 -2.67 -12.37 -15.50
N THR A 253 -3.26 -13.42 -14.92
CA THR A 253 -2.66 -14.23 -13.84
C THR A 253 -2.52 -15.68 -14.26
N GLU A 254 -1.69 -16.46 -13.56
CA GLU A 254 -1.54 -17.90 -13.80
C GLU A 254 -1.69 -18.69 -12.50
N VAL A 255 -2.24 -19.90 -12.59
CA VAL A 255 -2.43 -20.82 -11.46
C VAL A 255 -1.60 -22.08 -11.67
N PHE A 256 -0.92 -22.50 -10.60
CA PHE A 256 -0.11 -23.71 -10.60
C PHE A 256 -0.42 -24.57 -9.37
N ASP A 257 -0.38 -25.88 -9.54
CA ASP A 257 -0.51 -26.84 -8.44
C ASP A 257 0.80 -27.63 -8.32
N PHE A 258 1.57 -27.37 -7.26
CA PHE A 258 2.86 -28.02 -7.00
C PHE A 258 2.92 -28.50 -5.55
N ALA A 259 3.46 -29.70 -5.32
CA ALA A 259 3.71 -30.24 -3.98
C ALA A 259 2.50 -30.16 -3.01
N GLY A 260 1.26 -30.35 -3.51
CA GLY A 260 0.03 -30.29 -2.70
C GLY A 260 -0.48 -28.87 -2.38
N GLN A 261 0.20 -27.83 -2.89
CA GLN A 261 -0.18 -26.43 -2.75
C GLN A 261 -0.68 -25.87 -4.08
N ARG A 262 -1.57 -24.88 -4.01
CA ARG A 262 -1.91 -24.03 -5.15
C ARG A 262 -1.19 -22.70 -5.04
N PHE A 263 -0.72 -22.21 -6.18
CA PHE A 263 -0.02 -20.95 -6.36
C PHE A 263 -0.77 -20.09 -7.37
N LEU A 264 -0.99 -18.82 -7.04
CA LEU A 264 -1.52 -17.80 -7.93
C LEU A 264 -0.42 -16.79 -8.23
N GLU A 265 0.08 -16.79 -9.46
CA GLU A 265 1.07 -15.84 -9.96
C GLU A 265 0.39 -14.59 -10.51
N ILE A 266 0.73 -13.44 -9.91
CA ILE A 266 0.17 -12.13 -10.22
C ILE A 266 1.30 -11.18 -10.66
N PRO A 267 1.20 -10.55 -11.85
CA PRO A 267 2.17 -9.55 -12.27
C PRO A 267 2.22 -8.37 -11.29
N ARG A 268 3.42 -7.92 -10.93
CA ARG A 268 3.58 -6.70 -10.13
C ARG A 268 3.44 -5.46 -11.02
N PHE A 269 2.40 -4.67 -10.79
CA PHE A 269 2.19 -3.41 -11.51
C PHE A 269 3.13 -2.28 -11.06
N ASP A 270 3.87 -2.46 -9.97
CA ASP A 270 4.83 -1.49 -9.44
C ASP A 270 6.27 -1.74 -9.91
N ARG A 271 6.45 -2.63 -10.90
CA ARG A 271 7.72 -3.03 -11.49
C ARG A 271 7.62 -2.97 -13.02
N VAL A 272 8.69 -2.51 -13.68
CA VAL A 272 8.78 -2.36 -15.14
C VAL A 272 10.10 -2.94 -15.63
N GLY A 273 10.03 -3.88 -16.59
CA GLY A 273 11.21 -4.59 -17.06
C GLY A 273 11.95 -5.29 -15.92
N GLN A 274 13.29 -5.24 -15.93
CA GLN A 274 14.12 -5.88 -14.90
C GLN A 274 14.31 -5.00 -13.66
N LEU A 275 14.49 -3.70 -13.84
CA LEU A 275 14.94 -2.77 -12.78
C LEU A 275 14.01 -1.58 -12.55
N GLY A 276 13.08 -1.33 -13.48
CA GLY A 276 12.16 -0.20 -13.40
C GLY A 276 11.13 -0.34 -12.29
N ARG A 277 10.70 0.79 -11.74
CA ARG A 277 9.66 0.85 -10.70
C ARG A 277 8.68 1.99 -10.94
N VAL A 278 7.44 1.79 -10.49
CA VAL A 278 6.36 2.78 -10.56
C VAL A 278 5.91 3.14 -9.14
N GLY A 279 5.59 4.40 -8.90
CA GLY A 279 5.11 4.84 -7.59
C GLY A 279 3.72 4.28 -7.32
N VAL A 280 3.47 3.80 -6.10
CA VAL A 280 2.16 3.25 -5.67
C VAL A 280 1.72 3.98 -4.42
N ILE A 281 0.45 4.36 -4.40
CA ILE A 281 -0.19 4.98 -3.23
C ILE A 281 -1.57 4.35 -3.05
N SER A 282 -1.84 3.77 -1.89
CA SER A 282 -3.15 3.17 -1.57
C SER A 282 -4.22 4.25 -1.36
N LEU A 283 -5.48 3.89 -1.58
CA LEU A 283 -6.61 4.77 -1.26
C LEU A 283 -6.62 5.12 0.23
N ARG A 284 -6.17 4.21 1.11
CA ARG A 284 -5.99 4.46 2.55
C ARG A 284 -5.01 5.60 2.81
N ALA A 285 -3.87 5.63 2.12
CA ALA A 285 -2.88 6.71 2.26
C ALA A 285 -3.40 8.04 1.72
N LEU A 286 -4.07 8.03 0.56
CA LEU A 286 -4.68 9.25 0.00
C LEU A 286 -5.84 9.78 0.83
N ASP A 287 -6.68 8.90 1.36
CA ASP A 287 -7.78 9.29 2.24
C ASP A 287 -7.24 9.94 3.52
N ALA A 288 -6.27 9.32 4.19
CA ALA A 288 -5.69 9.85 5.42
C ALA A 288 -5.13 11.27 5.26
N GLU A 289 -4.53 11.58 4.11
CA GLU A 289 -3.93 12.88 3.84
C GLU A 289 -4.92 13.91 3.29
N PHE A 290 -5.80 13.53 2.36
CA PHE A 290 -6.55 14.51 1.55
C PHE A 290 -8.06 14.55 1.82
N VAL A 291 -8.63 13.52 2.45
CA VAL A 291 -10.10 13.39 2.58
C VAL A 291 -10.56 13.23 4.03
N GLY A 292 -9.96 12.31 4.79
CA GLY A 292 -10.26 12.07 6.20
C GLY A 292 -11.59 11.35 6.45
N LYS A 293 -12.01 10.45 5.55
CA LYS A 293 -13.30 9.72 5.63
C LYS A 293 -13.10 8.20 5.55
N ALA A 294 -12.26 7.65 6.42
CA ALA A 294 -11.83 6.24 6.38
C ALA A 294 -12.95 5.18 6.26
N SER A 295 -14.15 5.44 6.77
CA SER A 295 -15.29 4.52 6.68
C SER A 295 -16.12 4.63 5.39
N SER A 296 -15.80 5.58 4.51
CA SER A 296 -16.53 5.80 3.27
C SER A 296 -16.19 4.74 2.21
N PRO A 297 -17.16 4.33 1.35
CA PRO A 297 -16.90 3.48 0.20
C PRO A 297 -15.88 4.07 -0.76
N TRP A 298 -15.17 3.21 -1.51
CA TRP A 298 -14.16 3.66 -2.49
C TRP A 298 -14.67 4.74 -3.46
N PRO A 299 -15.87 4.61 -4.08
CA PRO A 299 -16.35 5.61 -5.04
C PRO A 299 -16.44 7.03 -4.45
N VAL A 300 -16.86 7.14 -3.18
CA VAL A 300 -16.96 8.42 -2.47
C VAL A 300 -15.57 9.03 -2.28
N LEU A 301 -14.61 8.25 -1.81
CA LEU A 301 -13.26 8.74 -1.57
C LEU A 301 -12.58 9.18 -2.88
N VAL A 302 -12.74 8.38 -3.94
CA VAL A 302 -12.17 8.70 -5.26
C VAL A 302 -12.83 9.94 -5.87
N GLU A 303 -14.13 10.15 -5.70
CA GLU A 303 -14.80 11.39 -6.11
C GLU A 303 -14.21 12.62 -5.42
N ASN A 304 -13.98 12.57 -4.11
CA ASN A 304 -13.34 13.67 -3.38
C ASN A 304 -11.91 13.94 -3.92
N LEU A 305 -11.15 12.89 -4.20
CA LEU A 305 -9.77 13.00 -4.73
C LEU A 305 -9.72 13.53 -6.17
N VAL A 306 -10.68 13.17 -7.02
CA VAL A 306 -10.79 13.68 -8.39
C VAL A 306 -11.21 15.14 -8.38
N ASN A 307 -12.21 15.51 -7.58
CA ASN A 307 -12.67 16.90 -7.46
C ASN A 307 -11.56 17.83 -6.93
N ALA A 308 -10.66 17.31 -6.10
CA ALA A 308 -9.47 18.04 -5.62
C ALA A 308 -8.28 18.01 -6.60
N GLY A 309 -8.38 17.32 -7.73
CA GLY A 309 -7.33 17.24 -8.76
C GLY A 309 -6.14 16.32 -8.40
N TYR A 310 -6.28 15.47 -7.38
CA TYR A 310 -5.22 14.53 -6.97
C TYR A 310 -5.21 13.25 -7.80
N VAL A 311 -6.38 12.77 -8.22
CA VAL A 311 -6.58 11.54 -9.00
C VAL A 311 -7.17 11.89 -10.36
N HIS A 312 -6.81 11.12 -11.39
CA HIS A 312 -7.31 11.31 -12.75
C HIS A 312 -8.82 10.97 -12.85
N PRO A 313 -9.64 11.77 -13.56
CA PRO A 313 -11.09 11.55 -13.64
C PRO A 313 -11.53 10.16 -14.11
N ASP A 314 -10.74 9.51 -14.99
CA ASP A 314 -11.01 8.15 -15.48
C ASP A 314 -11.05 7.09 -14.36
N ALA A 315 -10.50 7.40 -13.17
CA ALA A 315 -10.58 6.50 -12.02
C ALA A 315 -12.00 6.36 -11.46
N LEU A 316 -12.91 7.31 -11.68
CA LEU A 316 -14.27 7.27 -11.14
C LEU A 316 -15.10 6.09 -11.65
N PRO A 317 -15.36 5.96 -12.98
CA PRO A 317 -16.16 4.85 -13.48
C PRO A 317 -15.49 3.50 -13.18
N ALA A 318 -14.16 3.43 -13.28
CA ALA A 318 -13.42 2.21 -12.99
C ALA A 318 -13.52 1.79 -11.51
N THR A 319 -13.42 2.73 -10.56
CA THR A 319 -13.57 2.46 -9.12
C THR A 319 -15.00 2.06 -8.79
N ALA A 320 -16.00 2.74 -9.33
CA ALA A 320 -17.41 2.41 -9.11
C ALA A 320 -17.74 0.99 -9.59
N ARG A 321 -17.27 0.63 -10.78
CA ARG A 321 -17.41 -0.73 -11.33
C ARG A 321 -16.67 -1.78 -10.50
N LEU A 322 -15.42 -1.52 -10.10
CA LEU A 322 -14.66 -2.46 -9.28
C LEU A 322 -15.31 -2.67 -7.90
N TRP A 323 -15.81 -1.59 -7.30
CA TRP A 323 -16.55 -1.67 -6.04
C TRP A 323 -17.82 -2.52 -6.17
N ALA A 324 -18.63 -2.24 -7.19
CA ALA A 324 -19.84 -3.00 -7.47
C ALA A 324 -19.54 -4.48 -7.76
N PHE A 325 -18.51 -4.76 -8.56
CA PHE A 325 -18.09 -6.13 -8.89
C PHE A 325 -17.66 -6.90 -7.64
N GLY A 326 -16.87 -6.28 -6.74
CA GLY A 326 -16.51 -6.90 -5.46
C GLY A 326 -17.73 -7.25 -4.61
N LYS A 327 -18.75 -6.37 -4.55
CA LYS A 327 -19.99 -6.66 -3.83
C LYS A 327 -20.79 -7.81 -4.46
N LEU A 328 -20.90 -7.83 -5.79
CA LEU A 328 -21.62 -8.86 -6.54
C LEU A 328 -20.94 -10.23 -6.48
N THR A 329 -19.62 -10.25 -6.32
CA THR A 329 -18.84 -11.50 -6.20
C THR A 329 -18.63 -11.94 -4.76
N GLY A 330 -19.26 -11.29 -3.78
CA GLY A 330 -19.16 -11.70 -2.38
C GLY A 330 -17.80 -11.39 -1.74
N ASN A 331 -17.05 -10.42 -2.28
CA ASN A 331 -15.85 -9.91 -1.65
C ASN A 331 -16.22 -9.06 -0.42
N THR A 332 -15.94 -9.60 0.77
CA THR A 332 -16.17 -8.91 2.04
C THR A 332 -14.96 -8.12 2.55
N ASP A 333 -13.82 -8.20 1.86
CA ASP A 333 -12.55 -7.58 2.28
C ASP A 333 -12.13 -6.42 1.36
N MET A 334 -13.06 -5.48 1.18
CA MET A 334 -12.87 -4.32 0.30
C MET A 334 -12.48 -3.07 1.10
N HIS A 335 -11.42 -3.16 1.90
CA HIS A 335 -10.92 -2.02 2.68
C HIS A 335 -10.09 -1.05 1.81
N ASN A 336 -9.88 0.19 2.26
CA ASN A 336 -9.17 1.23 1.48
C ASN A 336 -7.70 0.87 1.14
N GLY A 337 -7.11 -0.15 1.77
CA GLY A 337 -5.81 -0.70 1.39
C GLY A 337 -5.81 -1.55 0.12
N ASN A 338 -6.98 -1.97 -0.40
CA ASN A 338 -7.14 -2.86 -1.56
C ASN A 338 -7.53 -2.11 -2.84
N LEU A 339 -7.37 -0.79 -2.83
CA LEU A 339 -7.39 0.06 -4.02
C LEU A 339 -6.13 0.91 -4.00
N SER A 340 -5.48 1.09 -5.14
CA SER A 340 -4.27 1.91 -5.24
C SER A 340 -4.24 2.73 -6.51
N PHE A 341 -3.35 3.71 -6.49
CA PHE A 341 -3.07 4.60 -7.59
C PHE A 341 -1.58 4.55 -7.91
N VAL A 342 -1.27 4.70 -9.19
CA VAL A 342 0.08 4.68 -9.72
C VAL A 342 0.47 6.01 -10.33
N SER A 343 1.76 6.32 -10.28
CA SER A 343 2.33 7.42 -11.06
C SER A 343 3.84 7.33 -11.21
N SER A 344 4.30 7.75 -12.38
CA SER A 344 5.72 7.92 -12.73
C SER A 344 6.14 9.39 -12.80
N HIS A 345 5.18 10.32 -12.88
CA HIS A 345 5.42 11.75 -13.13
C HIS A 345 4.79 12.70 -12.09
N GLY A 346 4.18 12.16 -11.04
CA GLY A 346 3.41 12.93 -10.06
C GLY A 346 1.92 12.99 -10.38
N ARG A 347 1.22 14.00 -9.85
CA ARG A 347 -0.23 14.14 -10.01
C ARG A 347 -0.62 14.58 -11.43
N PRO A 348 -1.84 14.24 -11.88
CA PRO A 348 -2.84 13.41 -11.21
C PRO A 348 -2.46 11.92 -11.22
N TYR A 349 -2.81 11.19 -10.15
CA TYR A 349 -2.54 9.75 -10.05
C TYR A 349 -3.56 8.93 -10.84
N GLN A 350 -3.11 7.86 -11.49
CA GLN A 350 -3.95 6.96 -12.26
C GLN A 350 -4.36 5.75 -11.42
N LEU A 351 -5.55 5.19 -11.65
CA LEU A 351 -5.98 3.99 -10.94
C LEU A 351 -5.06 2.81 -11.29
N ALA A 352 -4.60 2.06 -10.29
CA ALA A 352 -3.82 0.84 -10.48
C ALA A 352 -4.69 -0.29 -11.05
N PRO A 353 -4.10 -1.30 -11.71
CA PRO A 353 -4.81 -2.55 -12.03
C PRO A 353 -5.45 -3.17 -10.79
N ALA A 354 -6.55 -3.91 -10.98
CA ALA A 354 -7.22 -4.61 -9.89
C ALA A 354 -6.33 -5.70 -9.28
N TYR A 355 -6.40 -5.86 -7.96
CA TYR A 355 -5.72 -6.90 -7.20
C TYR A 355 -6.55 -7.25 -5.96
N ASP A 356 -6.33 -8.43 -5.38
CA ASP A 356 -7.01 -8.89 -4.16
C ASP A 356 -8.56 -8.89 -4.28
N ILE A 357 -9.05 -9.30 -5.45
CA ILE A 357 -10.48 -9.42 -5.75
C ILE A 357 -10.88 -10.89 -5.76
N LEU A 358 -11.52 -11.34 -4.69
CA LEU A 358 -11.93 -12.73 -4.51
C LEU A 358 -13.14 -12.82 -3.57
N PRO A 359 -13.92 -13.92 -3.60
CA PRO A 359 -15.16 -14.05 -2.83
C PRO A 359 -14.88 -14.35 -1.34
N MET A 360 -14.32 -13.38 -0.63
CA MET A 360 -13.90 -13.49 0.79
C MET A 360 -15.04 -13.85 1.76
N GLY A 361 -16.31 -13.73 1.34
CA GLY A 361 -17.44 -14.28 2.07
C GLY A 361 -17.31 -15.77 2.37
N PHE A 362 -16.61 -16.52 1.51
CA PHE A 362 -16.34 -17.96 1.66
C PHE A 362 -15.01 -18.30 2.33
N ALA A 363 -14.23 -17.29 2.75
CA ALA A 363 -12.98 -17.51 3.46
C ALA A 363 -13.22 -18.22 4.80
N PRO A 364 -12.35 -19.19 5.17
CA PRO A 364 -12.40 -19.81 6.48
C PRO A 364 -12.38 -18.76 7.60
N LYS A 365 -13.26 -18.91 8.60
CA LYS A 365 -13.24 -18.05 9.78
C LYS A 365 -12.03 -18.38 10.67
N ALA A 366 -11.72 -17.52 11.63
CA ALA A 366 -10.58 -17.72 12.55
C ALA A 366 -10.59 -19.08 13.28
N GLY A 367 -11.78 -19.64 13.57
CA GLY A 367 -11.93 -20.98 14.16
C GLY A 367 -11.96 -22.15 13.15
N GLY A 368 -11.66 -21.90 11.87
CA GLY A 368 -11.69 -22.91 10.80
C GLY A 368 -13.07 -23.19 10.20
N ALA A 369 -14.14 -22.55 10.70
CA ALA A 369 -15.48 -22.72 10.16
C ALA A 369 -15.57 -22.24 8.70
N LEU A 370 -16.17 -23.07 7.84
CA LEU A 370 -16.36 -22.79 6.42
C LEU A 370 -17.77 -22.24 6.18
N ALA A 371 -17.85 -21.13 5.45
CA ALA A 371 -19.11 -20.54 5.03
C ALA A 371 -19.40 -20.88 3.57
N ASN A 372 -20.65 -21.23 3.29
CA ASN A 372 -21.16 -21.51 1.94
C ASN A 372 -22.33 -20.60 1.58
N GLU A 373 -22.47 -19.47 2.29
CA GLU A 373 -23.58 -18.53 2.12
C GLU A 373 -23.02 -17.11 2.01
N LEU A 374 -23.72 -16.27 1.25
CA LEU A 374 -23.42 -14.85 1.10
C LEU A 374 -24.57 -14.02 1.65
N ARG A 375 -24.24 -12.88 2.25
CA ARG A 375 -25.25 -11.91 2.65
C ARG A 375 -25.75 -11.17 1.41
N PRO A 376 -27.05 -10.83 1.32
CA PRO A 376 -27.59 -10.09 0.19
C PRO A 376 -26.81 -8.80 -0.10
N VAL A 377 -26.62 -8.49 -1.39
CA VAL A 377 -25.92 -7.26 -1.82
C VAL A 377 -26.65 -6.02 -1.33
N ALA A 378 -25.94 -5.08 -0.71
CA ALA A 378 -26.46 -3.74 -0.50
C ALA A 378 -26.14 -2.89 -1.75
N LEU A 379 -27.17 -2.54 -2.54
CA LEU A 379 -27.03 -1.63 -3.68
C LEU A 379 -26.92 -0.19 -3.14
N SER A 380 -25.68 0.29 -3.01
CA SER A 380 -25.42 1.63 -2.51
C SER A 380 -25.72 2.69 -3.58
N GLU A 381 -26.34 3.79 -3.15
CA GLU A 381 -26.66 4.95 -3.99
C GLU A 381 -25.41 5.70 -4.49
N VAL A 382 -24.24 5.47 -3.87
CA VAL A 382 -22.96 6.06 -4.28
C VAL A 382 -22.41 5.46 -5.58
N VAL A 383 -23.04 4.40 -6.09
CA VAL A 383 -22.70 3.74 -7.35
C VAL A 383 -23.86 3.93 -8.31
N THR A 384 -23.56 4.43 -9.51
CA THR A 384 -24.57 4.68 -10.55
C THR A 384 -25.23 3.39 -11.03
N ALA A 385 -26.45 3.49 -11.54
CA ALA A 385 -27.15 2.36 -12.15
C ALA A 385 -26.36 1.72 -13.30
N GLU A 386 -25.68 2.54 -14.10
CA GLU A 386 -24.78 2.09 -15.18
C GLU A 386 -23.62 1.26 -14.64
N ALA A 387 -22.91 1.74 -13.60
CA ALA A 387 -21.81 1.00 -12.99
C ALA A 387 -22.27 -0.33 -12.37
N TRP A 388 -23.46 -0.38 -11.77
CA TRP A 388 -24.06 -1.64 -11.32
C TRP A 388 -24.34 -2.63 -12.46
N ARG A 389 -24.86 -2.15 -13.59
CA ARG A 389 -25.15 -2.99 -14.77
C ARG A 389 -23.86 -3.51 -15.41
N GLU A 390 -22.83 -2.67 -15.54
CA GLU A 390 -21.52 -3.09 -16.03
C GLU A 390 -20.88 -4.14 -15.12
N ALA A 391 -20.88 -3.90 -13.80
CA ALA A 391 -20.34 -4.83 -12.84
C ALA A 391 -21.11 -6.15 -12.80
N LEU A 392 -22.43 -6.13 -13.04
CA LEU A 392 -23.25 -7.32 -13.14
C LEU A 392 -22.85 -8.18 -14.34
N ALA A 393 -22.64 -7.59 -15.51
CA ALA A 393 -22.17 -8.32 -16.69
C ALA A 393 -20.82 -9.02 -16.42
N LEU A 394 -19.91 -8.34 -15.70
CA LEU A 394 -18.63 -8.93 -15.27
C LEU A 394 -18.84 -10.06 -14.24
N ALA A 395 -19.72 -9.88 -13.27
CA ALA A 395 -20.02 -10.88 -12.25
C ALA A 395 -20.67 -12.14 -12.84
N GLU A 396 -21.58 -11.98 -13.81
CA GLU A 396 -22.17 -13.09 -14.55
C GLU A 396 -21.12 -13.84 -15.38
N LYS A 397 -20.18 -13.11 -16.01
CA LYS A 397 -19.04 -13.72 -16.71
C LYS A 397 -18.16 -14.53 -15.75
N PHE A 398 -17.80 -13.94 -14.60
CA PHE A 398 -17.03 -14.63 -13.55
C PHE A 398 -17.73 -15.91 -13.08
N LEU A 399 -19.05 -15.84 -12.81
CA LEU A 399 -19.82 -17.01 -12.41
C LEU A 399 -19.85 -18.10 -13.49
N ALA A 400 -20.00 -17.72 -14.76
CA ALA A 400 -19.99 -18.65 -15.88
C ALA A 400 -18.63 -19.35 -16.01
N GLU A 401 -17.52 -18.60 -15.90
CA GLU A 401 -16.16 -19.16 -15.88
C GLU A 401 -15.96 -20.09 -14.68
N ALA A 402 -16.43 -19.70 -13.49
CA ALA A 402 -16.32 -20.51 -12.29
C ALA A 402 -17.06 -21.85 -12.39
N ARG A 403 -18.28 -21.86 -12.96
CA ARG A 403 -19.08 -23.08 -13.18
C ARG A 403 -18.45 -24.05 -14.17
N CYS A 404 -17.75 -23.53 -15.17
CA CYS A 404 -17.09 -24.34 -16.19
C CYS A 404 -15.67 -24.79 -15.78
N CYS A 405 -15.11 -24.21 -14.71
CA CYS A 405 -13.76 -24.48 -14.27
C CYS A 405 -13.66 -25.82 -13.52
N LYS A 406 -12.82 -26.72 -14.02
CA LYS A 406 -12.59 -28.05 -13.40
C LYS A 406 -11.62 -28.02 -12.22
N GLY A 407 -11.00 -26.88 -11.92
CA GLY A 407 -9.95 -26.76 -10.91
C GLY A 407 -10.45 -26.58 -9.47
N PHE A 408 -11.75 -26.41 -9.28
CA PHE A 408 -12.37 -26.30 -7.95
C PHE A 408 -12.57 -27.66 -7.30
N SER A 409 -12.48 -27.70 -5.97
CA SER A 409 -12.86 -28.87 -5.18
C SER A 409 -14.37 -29.13 -5.25
N ALA A 410 -14.78 -30.39 -5.00
CA ALA A 410 -16.19 -30.73 -4.86
C ALA A 410 -16.86 -29.98 -3.70
N ASN A 411 -16.11 -29.69 -2.64
CA ASN A 411 -16.58 -28.96 -1.46
C ASN A 411 -16.77 -27.45 -1.70
N PHE A 412 -16.36 -26.94 -2.86
CA PHE A 412 -16.61 -25.56 -3.29
C PHE A 412 -17.88 -25.40 -4.13
N ALA A 413 -18.47 -26.50 -4.63
CA ALA A 413 -19.71 -26.45 -5.41
C ALA A 413 -20.86 -25.70 -4.69
N PRO A 414 -21.09 -25.87 -3.37
CA PRO A 414 -22.08 -25.06 -2.65
C PRO A 414 -21.81 -23.55 -2.68
N CYS A 415 -20.54 -23.12 -2.73
CA CYS A 415 -20.17 -21.70 -2.83
C CYS A 415 -20.49 -21.13 -4.22
N ILE A 416 -20.28 -21.91 -5.28
CA ILE A 416 -20.63 -21.52 -6.65
C ILE A 416 -22.15 -21.37 -6.77
N GLU A 417 -22.93 -22.28 -6.16
CA GLU A 417 -24.39 -22.15 -6.14
C GLU A 417 -24.86 -20.97 -5.29
N ALA A 418 -24.20 -20.69 -4.15
CA ALA A 418 -24.49 -19.49 -3.38
C ALA A 418 -24.17 -18.19 -4.15
N LEU A 419 -23.09 -18.16 -4.93
CA LEU A 419 -22.78 -17.05 -5.85
C LEU A 419 -23.86 -16.89 -6.91
N HIS A 420 -24.36 -18.00 -7.46
CA HIS A 420 -25.43 -17.96 -8.46
C HIS A 420 -26.70 -17.29 -7.91
N HIS A 421 -27.17 -17.72 -6.75
CA HIS A 421 -28.34 -17.09 -6.11
C HIS A 421 -28.07 -15.63 -5.76
N HIS A 422 -26.91 -15.34 -5.18
CA HIS A 422 -26.52 -13.98 -4.79
C HIS A 422 -26.49 -12.99 -5.97
N ILE A 423 -25.93 -13.42 -7.11
CA ILE A 423 -25.90 -12.63 -8.35
C ILE A 423 -27.30 -12.53 -8.97
N GLY A 424 -28.08 -13.63 -8.96
CA GLY A 424 -29.46 -13.67 -9.45
C GLY A 424 -30.38 -12.67 -8.73
N ASP A 425 -30.33 -12.65 -7.41
CA ASP A 425 -31.08 -11.70 -6.57
C ASP A 425 -30.65 -10.25 -6.84
N ALA A 426 -29.34 -10.02 -6.98
CA ALA A 426 -28.81 -8.70 -7.30
C ALA A 426 -29.27 -8.23 -8.69
N ARG A 427 -29.29 -9.11 -9.69
CA ARG A 427 -29.77 -8.80 -11.05
C ARG A 427 -31.21 -8.30 -11.06
N GLU A 428 -32.12 -8.96 -10.34
CA GLU A 428 -33.52 -8.53 -10.28
C GLU A 428 -33.67 -7.13 -9.67
N ARG A 429 -32.84 -6.80 -8.68
CA ARG A 429 -32.84 -5.50 -8.01
C ARG A 429 -32.18 -4.42 -8.87
N ILE A 430 -31.07 -4.74 -9.54
CA ILE A 430 -30.36 -3.83 -10.46
C ILE A 430 -31.25 -3.46 -11.65
N ALA A 431 -32.07 -4.39 -12.15
CA ALA A 431 -33.04 -4.13 -13.22
C ALA A 431 -34.09 -3.05 -12.85
N ARG A 432 -34.29 -2.78 -11.55
CA ARG A 432 -35.22 -1.76 -11.04
C ARG A 432 -34.55 -0.42 -10.74
N LEU A 433 -33.23 -0.30 -10.90
CA LEU A 433 -32.54 0.98 -10.75
C LEU A 433 -32.92 1.88 -11.93
N GLY A 434 -33.43 3.08 -11.60
CA GLY A 434 -33.82 4.12 -12.55
C GLY A 434 -32.65 4.84 -13.19
#